data_AF-A0A7Y5RLK2-F1
#
_entry.id   AF-A0A7Y5RLK2-F1
#
_cell.length_a   1.000
_cell.length_b   1.000
_cell.length_c   1.000
_cell.angle_alpha   90.00
_cell.angle_beta   90.00
_cell.angle_gamma   90.00
#
_symmetry.space_group_name_H-M   'P 1'
#
loop_
_entity.id
_entity.type
_entity.pdbx_description
1 polymer ?
#
loop_
_entity_poly.entity_id
_entity_poly.type
_entity_poly.pdbx_seq_one_letter_code
_entity_poly.pdbx_strand_id
1 'polypeptide(L)' 'MTRPHVVVVGGGIVGSAVARRLTLAEPRPDVTVVEKESVPARHQTSRNSGVVHAGVYYAPGSAKATLSREGVRRLRA' A
#
# COMPACT_ATOMS: atom_id res chain seq x y z
N MET A 1 4.92 -27.32 -7.79
CA MET A 1 3.67 -26.54 -7.73
C MET A 1 3.92 -25.20 -8.40
N THR A 2 3.05 -24.76 -9.31
CA THR A 2 3.18 -23.46 -9.99
C THR A 2 2.96 -22.32 -8.99
N ARG A 3 3.77 -21.26 -9.10
CA ARG A 3 3.57 -20.07 -8.26
C ARG A 3 2.25 -19.40 -8.67
N PRO A 4 1.42 -18.96 -7.71
CA PRO A 4 0.23 -18.18 -8.04
C PRO A 4 0.65 -16.86 -8.69
N HIS A 5 -0.03 -16.47 -9.78
CA HIS A 5 0.15 -15.17 -10.42
C HIS A 5 -0.87 -14.18 -9.88
N VAL A 6 -0.41 -12.99 -9.46
CA VAL A 6 -1.27 -11.93 -8.96
C VAL A 6 -1.00 -10.64 -9.72
N VAL A 7 -2.05 -10.04 -10.28
CA VAL A 7 -1.98 -8.72 -10.93
C VAL A 7 -2.53 -7.66 -9.98
N VAL A 8 -1.75 -6.63 -9.71
CA VAL A 8 -2.16 -5.44 -8.95
C VAL A 8 -2.42 -4.31 -9.95
N VAL A 9 -3.64 -3.79 -9.96
CA VAL A 9 -4.03 -2.68 -10.84
C VAL A 9 -3.89 -1.35 -10.08
N GLY A 10 -2.97 -0.50 -10.54
CA GLY A 10 -2.64 0.81 -9.99
C GLY A 10 -1.26 0.86 -9.33
N GLY A 11 -0.38 1.71 -9.86
CA GLY A 11 0.95 2.03 -9.36
C GLY A 11 0.99 3.20 -8.37
N GLY A 12 -0.10 3.42 -7.63
CA GLY A 12 -0.13 4.32 -6.47
C GLY A 12 0.38 3.65 -5.20
N ILE A 13 0.53 4.41 -4.11
CA ILE A 13 1.14 3.91 -2.86
C ILE A 13 0.44 2.67 -2.28
N VAL A 14 -0.89 2.57 -2.41
CA VAL A 14 -1.63 1.39 -1.94
C VAL A 14 -1.29 0.17 -2.79
N GLY A 15 -1.34 0.28 -4.12
CA GLY A 15 -0.99 -0.83 -5.02
C GLY A 15 0.46 -1.28 -4.85
N SER A 16 1.41 -0.34 -4.78
CA SER A 16 2.81 -0.66 -4.54
C SER A 16 3.05 -1.34 -3.17
N ALA A 17 2.36 -0.89 -2.11
CA ALA A 17 2.46 -1.52 -0.79
C ALA A 17 1.89 -2.94 -0.78
N VAL A 18 0.76 -3.16 -1.48
CA VAL A 18 0.16 -4.50 -1.65
C VAL A 18 1.11 -5.41 -2.43
N ALA A 19 1.63 -4.96 -3.57
CA ALA A 19 2.58 -5.71 -4.38
C ALA A 19 3.81 -6.13 -3.56
N ARG A 20 4.42 -5.19 -2.82
CA ARG A 20 5.53 -5.48 -1.91
C ARG A 20 5.17 -6.49 -0.83
N ARG A 21 3.96 -6.43 -0.25
CA ARG A 21 3.55 -7.40 0.77
C ARG A 21 3.40 -8.80 0.17
N LEU A 22 2.88 -8.90 -1.05
CA LEU A 22 2.71 -10.16 -1.77
C LEU A 22 4.07 -10.81 -2.07
N THR A 23 5.10 -10.05 -2.45
CA THR A 23 6.45 -10.62 -2.69
C THR A 23 7.10 -11.20 -1.43
N LEU A 24 6.59 -10.86 -0.25
CA LEU A 24 7.03 -11.36 1.06
C LEU A 24 6.09 -12.46 1.62
N ALA A 25 5.08 -12.90 0.86
CA ALA A 25 4.20 -13.99 1.27
C ALA A 25 4.84 -15.35 0.97
N GLU A 26 4.41 -16.38 1.70
CA GLU A 26 4.78 -17.77 1.42
C GLU A 26 3.50 -18.61 1.26
N PRO A 27 3.32 -19.33 0.13
CA PRO A 27 4.23 -19.40 -1.02
C PRO A 27 4.30 -18.06 -1.78
N ARG A 28 5.51 -17.66 -2.21
CA ARG A 28 5.71 -16.41 -2.97
C ARG A 28 4.98 -16.44 -4.33
N PRO A 29 4.04 -15.51 -4.59
CA PRO A 29 3.43 -15.33 -5.90
C PRO A 29 4.36 -14.59 -6.86
N ASP A 30 4.13 -14.78 -8.16
CA ASP A 30 4.66 -13.90 -9.19
C ASP A 30 3.71 -12.69 -9.33
N VAL A 31 4.24 -11.49 -9.10
CA VAL A 31 3.43 -10.25 -8.97
C VAL A 31 3.69 -9.32 -10.14
N THR A 32 2.62 -8.93 -10.84
CA THR A 32 2.65 -7.91 -11.89
C THR A 32 1.88 -6.69 -11.41
N VAL A 33 2.48 -5.50 -11.53
CA VAL A 33 1.77 -4.22 -11.29
C VAL A 33 1.49 -3.57 -12.63
N VAL A 34 0.25 -3.19 -12.89
CA VAL A 34 -0.13 -2.42 -14.09
C VAL A 34 -0.54 -1.01 -13.68
N GLU A 35 0.02 -0.02 -14.34
CA GLU A 35 -0.24 1.41 -14.13
C GLU A 35 -0.57 2.04 -15.49
N LYS A 36 -1.59 2.90 -15.54
CA LYS A 36 -2.02 3.53 -16.80
C LYS A 36 -1.04 4.61 -17.26
N GLU A 37 -0.35 5.24 -16.30
CA GLU A 37 0.62 6.31 -16.54
C GLU A 37 2.01 5.73 -16.85
N SER A 38 2.84 6.49 -17.56
CA SER A 38 4.21 6.07 -17.90
C SER A 38 5.15 5.97 -16.69
N VAL A 39 4.78 6.59 -15.58
CA VAL A 39 5.52 6.53 -14.30
C VAL A 39 4.52 6.40 -13.14
N PRO A 40 4.89 5.73 -12.03
CA PRO A 40 3.99 5.53 -10.90
C PRO A 40 3.62 6.84 -10.20
N ALA A 41 2.61 6.76 -9.32
CA ALA A 41 2.21 7.82 -8.40
C ALA A 41 1.77 9.17 -9.03
N ARG A 42 1.50 9.28 -10.34
CA ARG A 42 1.13 10.55 -11.03
C ARG A 42 -0.21 11.17 -10.60
N HIS A 43 -1.02 10.43 -9.83
CA HIS A 43 -2.36 10.81 -9.36
C HIS A 43 -2.33 11.15 -7.85
N GLN A 44 -3.28 10.65 -7.06
CA GLN A 44 -3.46 11.01 -5.64
C GLN A 44 -2.19 10.83 -4.79
N THR A 45 -1.35 9.83 -5.09
CA THR A 45 -0.11 9.57 -4.34
C THR A 45 0.93 10.69 -4.42
N SER A 46 1.05 11.41 -5.54
CA SER A 46 1.94 12.59 -5.63
C SER A 46 1.24 13.90 -5.29
N ARG A 47 -0.09 13.89 -5.14
CA ARG A 47 -0.93 15.07 -4.91
C ARG A 47 -1.61 15.01 -3.55
N ASN A 48 -0.80 14.87 -2.51
CA ASN A 48 -1.21 14.97 -1.11
C ASN A 48 -0.12 15.70 -0.31
N SER A 49 -0.38 15.99 0.97
CA SER A 49 0.53 16.76 1.82
C SER A 49 1.80 16.03 2.23
N GLY A 50 1.94 14.73 1.93
CA GLY A 50 3.07 13.90 2.37
C GLY A 50 3.12 13.64 3.88
N VAL A 51 2.03 13.95 4.61
CA VAL A 51 1.99 13.83 6.08
C VAL A 51 1.69 12.40 6.51
N VAL A 52 2.54 11.86 7.38
CA VAL A 52 2.25 10.62 8.13
C VAL A 52 1.43 10.99 9.36
N HIS A 53 0.11 10.83 9.28
CA HIS A 53 -0.81 11.23 10.35
C HIS A 53 -0.74 10.28 11.57
N ALA A 54 -0.63 10.86 12.77
CA ALA A 54 -0.63 10.11 14.04
C ALA A 54 -1.99 9.47 14.42
N GLY A 55 -3.08 9.88 13.75
CA GLY A 55 -4.42 9.29 13.92
C GLY A 55 -5.31 9.91 15.00
N VAL A 56 -4.95 11.07 15.55
CA VAL A 56 -5.61 11.71 16.72
C VAL A 56 -7.10 12.04 16.50
N TYR A 57 -7.48 12.44 15.28
CA TYR A 57 -8.84 12.94 14.98
C TYR A 57 -9.78 11.90 14.35
N TYR A 58 -9.35 10.65 14.22
CA TYR A 58 -10.16 9.63 13.56
C TYR A 58 -11.14 9.00 14.54
N ALA A 59 -12.36 8.72 14.08
CA ALA A 59 -13.40 8.11 14.90
C ALA A 59 -12.87 6.84 15.59
N PRO A 60 -13.05 6.70 16.92
CA PRO A 60 -12.59 5.53 17.65
C PRO A 60 -13.12 4.22 17.05
N GLY A 61 -12.27 3.20 16.99
CA GLY A 61 -12.60 1.90 16.39
C GLY A 61 -12.68 1.86 14.86
N SER A 62 -12.62 3.01 14.18
CA SER A 62 -12.63 3.03 12.71
C SER A 62 -11.38 2.40 12.10
N ALA A 63 -11.52 1.85 10.90
CA ALA A 63 -10.38 1.37 10.13
C ALA A 63 -9.31 2.46 9.94
N LYS A 64 -9.71 3.72 9.78
CA LYS A 64 -8.78 4.85 9.64
C LYS A 64 -7.94 5.07 10.90
N ALA A 65 -8.57 5.02 12.09
CA ALA A 65 -7.85 5.11 13.37
C ALA A 65 -6.86 3.96 13.54
N THR A 66 -7.34 2.72 13.34
CA THR A 66 -6.54 1.51 13.53
C THR A 66 -5.36 1.42 12.55
N LEU A 67 -5.62 1.59 11.25
CA LEU A 67 -4.60 1.44 10.21
C LEU A 67 -3.59 2.60 10.22
N SER A 68 -3.97 3.83 10.59
CA SER A 68 -3.01 4.94 10.67
C SER A 68 -2.01 4.73 11.79
N ARG A 69 -2.48 4.31 12.98
CA ARG A 69 -1.61 4.02 14.12
C ARG A 69 -0.66 2.86 13.82
N GLU A 70 -1.17 1.79 13.23
CA GLU A 70 -0.37 0.64 12.80
C GLU A 70 0.65 1.02 11.72
N GLY A 71 0.24 1.85 10.75
CA GLY A 71 1.13 2.36 9.70
C GLY A 71 2.31 3.15 10.25
N VAL A 72 2.07 4.07 11.19
CA VAL A 72 3.13 4.82 11.88
C VAL A 72 4.11 3.89 12.57
N ARG A 73 3.61 2.86 13.29
CA ARG A 73 4.44 1.89 14.00
C ARG A 73 5.36 1.12 13.03
N ARG A 74 4.83 0.68 11.88
CA ARG A 74 5.61 -0.06 10.87
C ARG A 74 6.63 0.80 10.13
N LEU A 75 6.40 2.11 10.01
CA LEU A 75 7.36 3.02 9.36
C LEU A 75 8.57 3.37 10.25
N ARG A 76 8.44 3.20 11.57
CA ARG A 76 9.50 3.50 12.54
C ARG A 76 10.30 2.27 12.97
N ALA A 77 9.85 1.07 12.59
CA ALA A 77 10.51 -0.19 12.87
C ALA A 77 11.50 -0.53 11.74
#